data_AF-A0ABD4KXC8-F1
#
_entry.id   AF-A0ABD4KXC8-F1
#
_cell.length_a   1.000
_cell.length_b   1.000
_cell.length_c   1.000
_cell.angle_alpha   90.00
_cell.angle_beta   90.00
_cell.angle_gamma   90.00
#
_symmetry.space_group_name_H-M   'P 1'
#
loop_
_entity.id
_entity.type
_entity.pdbx_description
1 polymer ?
#
loop_
_entity_poly.entity_id
_entity_poly.type
_entity_poly.pdbx_seq_one_letter_code
_entity_poly.pdbx_strand_id
1 'polypeptide(L)'
;MFCIQCEQTIQTPVAKGCAYSQGMCGKTAEVSDLQDVLVYSLQGVSFWANLGRACGVIDQEIDQWAPRAFFATLTNVNFDPERILELVQDSTQYRQRLEENVRA
;
A
#
# COMPACT_ATOMS: atom_id res chain seq x y z
N MET A 1 8.44 11.76 1.69
CA MET A 1 7.93 11.36 0.36
C MET A 1 9.01 11.26 -0.70
N PHE A 2 8.84 10.30 -1.60
CA PHE A 2 9.40 10.32 -2.95
C PHE A 2 8.44 9.59 -3.89
N CYS A 3 7.81 10.28 -4.83
CA CYS A 3 6.77 9.68 -5.69
C CYS A 3 6.98 9.98 -7.18
N ILE A 4 7.06 8.93 -7.99
CA ILE A 4 7.32 8.98 -9.44
C ILE A 4 6.32 8.17 -10.27
N GLN A 5 5.19 7.76 -9.68
CA GLN A 5 4.28 6.82 -10.36
C GLN A 5 3.51 7.42 -11.53
N CYS A 6 3.33 8.75 -11.58
CA CYS A 6 2.55 9.41 -12.62
C CYS A 6 3.45 10.21 -13.58
N GLU A 7 2.92 10.40 -14.79
CA GLU A 7 3.58 11.17 -15.85
C GLU A 7 3.85 12.63 -15.43
N GLN A 8 2.96 13.20 -14.64
CA GLN A 8 3.03 14.58 -14.16
C GLN A 8 3.96 14.79 -12.96
N THR A 9 4.82 13.83 -12.61
CA THR A 9 5.77 14.00 -11.49
C THR A 9 6.74 15.16 -11.76
N ILE A 10 7.32 15.75 -10.71
CA ILE A 10 8.26 16.87 -10.87
C ILE A 10 9.46 16.43 -11.71
N GLN A 11 9.71 17.15 -12.82
CA GLN A 11 10.87 16.96 -13.69
C GLN A 11 11.56 18.32 -13.87
N THR A 12 12.70 18.50 -13.21
CA THR A 12 13.56 19.68 -13.37
C THR A 12 15.01 19.25 -13.61
N PRO A 13 15.90 20.13 -14.08
CA PRO A 13 17.31 19.79 -14.26
C PRO A 13 18.03 19.30 -12.99
N VAL A 14 17.54 19.69 -11.81
CA VAL A 14 18.18 19.40 -10.50
C VAL A 14 17.41 18.39 -9.66
N ALA A 15 16.14 18.10 -9.98
CA ALA A 15 15.29 17.20 -9.23
C ALA A 15 14.37 16.40 -10.15
N LYS A 16 14.32 15.08 -9.92
CA LYS A 16 13.38 14.16 -10.57
C LYS A 16 12.53 13.50 -9.50
N GLY A 17 11.22 13.52 -9.69
CA GLY A 17 10.25 13.00 -8.74
C GLY A 17 9.75 14.04 -7.74
N CYS A 18 8.54 13.80 -7.23
CA CYS A 18 7.96 14.59 -6.15
C CYS A 18 8.67 14.24 -4.84
N ALA A 19 9.57 15.13 -4.36
CA ALA A 19 10.44 14.92 -3.20
C ALA A 19 10.42 16.09 -2.18
N TYR A 20 9.34 16.86 -2.14
CA TYR A 20 9.18 18.04 -1.28
C TYR A 20 8.00 17.86 -0.30
N SER A 21 7.30 18.93 0.08
CA SER A 21 6.12 18.86 0.97
C SER A 21 4.86 18.32 0.30
N GLN A 22 4.78 18.38 -1.04
CA GLN A 22 3.62 17.95 -1.81
C GLN A 22 4.03 17.57 -3.24
N GLY A 23 3.33 16.60 -3.84
CA GLY A 23 3.46 16.26 -5.25
C GLY A 23 2.60 17.13 -6.17
N MET A 24 2.87 17.07 -7.48
CA MET A 24 2.12 17.83 -8.50
C MET A 24 0.62 17.55 -8.50
N CYS A 25 0.22 16.33 -8.14
CA CYS A 25 -1.19 15.94 -8.04
C CYS A 25 -1.91 16.41 -6.77
N GLY A 26 -1.23 17.14 -5.87
CA GLY A 26 -1.82 17.57 -4.59
C GLY A 26 -1.55 16.62 -3.42
N LYS A 27 -0.94 15.45 -3.66
CA LYS A 27 -0.63 14.48 -2.58
C LYS A 27 0.42 15.06 -1.63
N THR A 28 0.07 15.23 -0.36
CA THR A 28 1.01 15.71 0.68
C THR A 28 2.10 14.68 0.96
N ALA A 29 3.21 15.13 1.56
CA ALA A 29 4.28 14.23 1.93
C ALA A 29 3.82 13.13 2.91
N GLU A 30 2.97 13.49 3.88
CA GLU A 30 2.35 12.57 4.84
C GLU A 30 1.52 11.48 4.14
N VAL A 31 0.59 11.86 3.26
CA VAL A 31 -0.23 10.89 2.51
C VAL A 31 0.64 10.01 1.63
N SER A 32 1.70 10.56 1.02
CA SER A 32 2.63 9.76 0.23
C SER A 32 3.37 8.72 1.08
N ASP A 33 3.88 9.11 2.25
CA ASP A 33 4.63 8.21 3.12
C ASP A 33 3.69 7.13 3.73
N LEU A 34 2.43 7.48 4.01
CA LEU A 34 1.41 6.50 4.40
C LEU A 34 1.06 5.51 3.28
N GLN A 35 0.97 5.97 2.03
CA GLN A 35 0.81 5.06 0.88
C GLN A 35 2.02 4.12 0.73
N ASP A 36 3.25 4.60 0.99
CA ASP A 36 4.45 3.76 0.97
C ASP A 36 4.40 2.68 2.07
N VAL A 37 3.99 3.05 3.30
CA VAL A 37 3.75 2.10 4.39
C VAL A 37 2.68 1.08 4.02
N LEU A 38 1.58 1.50 3.40
CA LEU A 38 0.52 0.57 2.95
C LEU A 38 1.04 -0.43 1.92
N VAL A 39 1.82 0.01 0.93
CA VAL A 39 2.44 -0.89 -0.05
C VAL A 39 3.39 -1.87 0.64
N TYR A 40 4.20 -1.42 1.59
CA TYR A 40 5.08 -2.30 2.36
C TYR A 40 4.28 -3.34 3.15
N SER A 41 3.22 -2.95 3.84
CA SER A 41 2.40 -3.90 4.60
C SER A 41 1.64 -4.88 3.70
N LEU A 42 1.19 -4.46 2.51
CA LEU A 42 0.63 -5.33 1.48
C LEU A 42 1.62 -6.42 1.04
N GLN A 43 2.92 -6.12 0.95
CA GLN A 43 3.95 -7.14 0.68
C GLN A 43 4.01 -8.18 1.80
N GLY A 44 3.89 -7.76 3.06
CA GLY A 44 3.84 -8.66 4.22
C GLY A 44 2.64 -9.60 4.21
N VAL A 45 1.44 -9.09 3.88
CA VAL A 45 0.24 -9.92 3.68
C VAL A 45 0.44 -10.88 2.51
N SER A 46 0.98 -10.38 1.39
CA SER A 46 1.18 -11.17 0.16
C SER A 46 2.18 -12.31 0.36
N PHE A 47 3.22 -12.11 1.17
CA PHE A 47 4.16 -13.17 1.54
C PHE A 47 3.44 -14.37 2.17
N TRP A 48 2.63 -14.11 3.20
CA TRP A 48 1.88 -15.17 3.88
C TRP A 48 0.76 -15.75 3.02
N ALA A 49 0.08 -14.94 2.21
CA ALA A 49 -0.93 -15.43 1.28
C ALA A 49 -0.32 -16.37 0.22
N ASN A 50 0.90 -16.09 -0.24
CA ASN A 50 1.61 -16.96 -1.18
C ASN A 50 2.02 -18.28 -0.53
N LEU A 51 2.53 -18.27 0.71
CA LEU A 51 2.79 -19.49 1.46
C LEU A 51 1.50 -20.29 1.72
N GLY A 52 0.41 -19.59 2.08
CA GLY A 52 -0.91 -20.19 2.30
C GLY A 52 -1.45 -20.92 1.08
N ARG A 53 -1.35 -20.33 -0.10
CA ARG A 53 -1.77 -21.00 -1.34
C ARG A 53 -1.00 -22.29 -1.60
N ALA A 54 0.28 -22.37 -1.21
CA ALA A 54 1.08 -23.59 -1.36
C ALA A 54 0.62 -24.74 -0.43
N CYS A 55 -0.04 -24.42 0.69
CA CYS A 55 -0.60 -25.41 1.62
C CYS A 55 -2.15 -25.45 1.65
N GLY A 56 -2.82 -24.81 0.68
CA GLY A 56 -4.28 -24.83 0.56
C GLY A 56 -5.04 -23.85 1.46
N VAL A 57 -4.34 -22.94 2.15
CA VAL A 57 -4.94 -21.84 2.91
C VAL A 57 -5.25 -20.69 1.96
N ILE A 58 -6.54 -20.42 1.74
CA ILE A 58 -7.04 -19.32 0.91
C ILE A 58 -8.05 -18.52 1.72
N ASP A 59 -7.87 -17.21 1.77
CA ASP A 59 -8.72 -16.28 2.50
C ASP A 59 -9.37 -15.29 1.55
N GLN A 60 -10.67 -15.49 1.29
CA GLN A 60 -11.42 -14.71 0.30
C GLN A 60 -11.56 -13.24 0.69
N GLU A 61 -11.60 -12.92 1.98
CA GLU A 61 -11.69 -11.54 2.44
C GLU A 61 -10.39 -10.78 2.12
N ILE A 62 -9.25 -11.41 2.39
CA ILE A 62 -7.92 -10.85 2.08
C ILE A 62 -7.76 -10.68 0.57
N ASP A 63 -8.19 -11.67 -0.22
CA ASP A 63 -8.13 -11.62 -1.69
C ASP A 63 -8.97 -10.50 -2.28
N GLN A 64 -10.07 -10.11 -1.63
CA GLN A 64 -10.86 -8.95 -2.02
C GLN A 64 -10.30 -7.63 -1.49
N TRP A 65 -9.72 -7.64 -0.30
CA TRP A 65 -9.16 -6.44 0.34
C TRP A 65 -7.88 -5.96 -0.35
N ALA A 66 -6.95 -6.86 -0.66
CA ALA A 66 -5.64 -6.52 -1.22
C ALA A 66 -5.70 -5.63 -2.48
N PRO A 67 -6.52 -5.94 -3.51
CA PRO A 67 -6.62 -5.07 -4.69
C PRO A 67 -7.25 -3.71 -4.36
N ARG A 68 -8.19 -3.64 -3.40
CA ARG A 68 -8.78 -2.35 -2.97
C ARG A 68 -7.76 -1.48 -2.24
N ALA A 69 -6.98 -2.09 -1.35
CA ALA A 69 -5.91 -1.42 -0.63
C ALA A 69 -4.82 -0.90 -1.58
N PHE A 70 -4.40 -1.72 -2.56
CA PHE A 70 -3.45 -1.29 -3.59
C PHE A 70 -4.05 -0.20 -4.50
N PHE A 71 -5.32 -0.29 -4.86
CA PHE A 71 -5.99 0.72 -5.68
C PHE A 71 -6.00 2.10 -4.99
N ALA A 72 -6.11 2.13 -3.66
CA ALA A 72 -6.07 3.37 -2.88
C ALA A 72 -4.72 4.13 -2.98
N THR A 73 -3.65 3.50 -3.45
CA THR A 73 -2.33 4.14 -3.62
C THR A 73 -2.13 4.75 -5.02
N LEU A 74 -3.08 4.52 -5.94
CA LEU A 74 -2.99 5.04 -7.30
C LEU A 74 -3.17 6.56 -7.34
N THR A 75 -2.68 7.16 -8.41
CA THR A 75 -2.73 8.62 -8.60
C THR A 75 -4.18 9.10 -8.65
N ASN A 76 -4.49 10.13 -7.86
CA ASN A 76 -5.81 10.76 -7.76
C ASN A 76 -6.93 9.86 -7.21
N VAL A 77 -6.60 8.80 -6.46
CA VAL A 77 -7.62 7.91 -5.87
C VAL A 77 -7.96 8.28 -4.43
N ASN A 78 -6.98 8.31 -3.52
CA ASN A 78 -7.23 8.56 -2.10
C ASN A 78 -6.19 9.51 -1.50
N PHE A 79 -6.68 10.58 -0.88
CA PHE A 79 -5.88 11.61 -0.20
C PHE A 79 -6.17 11.71 1.30
N ASP A 80 -7.04 10.84 1.83
CA ASP A 80 -7.42 10.81 3.23
C ASP A 80 -6.41 9.97 4.05
N PRO A 81 -5.62 10.60 4.95
CA PRO A 81 -4.60 9.89 5.73
C PRO A 81 -5.22 8.90 6.73
N GLU A 82 -6.38 9.20 7.31
CA GLU A 82 -7.05 8.32 8.27
C GLU A 82 -7.50 7.03 7.57
N ARG A 83 -8.08 7.17 6.37
CA ARG A 83 -8.50 6.00 5.58
C ARG A 83 -7.32 5.12 5.13
N ILE A 84 -6.17 5.72 4.84
CA ILE A 84 -4.96 4.95 4.49
C ILE A 84 -4.41 4.24 5.73
N LEU A 85 -4.44 4.89 6.90
CA LEU A 85 -4.02 4.29 8.15
C LEU A 85 -4.88 3.09 8.54
N GLU A 86 -6.20 3.16 8.34
CA GLU A 86 -7.12 2.03 8.53
C GLU A 86 -6.70 0.83 7.67
N LEU A 87 -6.39 1.04 6.39
CA LEU A 87 -5.91 -0.03 5.52
C LEU A 87 -4.57 -0.61 6.01
N VAL A 88 -3.67 0.22 6.54
CA VAL A 88 -2.43 -0.26 7.16
C VAL A 88 -2.73 -1.12 8.40
N GLN A 89 -3.72 -0.76 9.21
CA GLN A 89 -4.11 -1.54 10.39
C GLN A 89 -4.73 -2.89 10.00
N ASP A 90 -5.63 -2.90 9.01
CA ASP A 90 -6.22 -4.13 8.44
C ASP A 90 -5.12 -5.11 8.00
N SER A 91 -4.09 -4.60 7.33
CA SER A 91 -2.98 -5.42 6.84
C SER A 91 -2.25 -6.17 7.96
N THR A 92 -2.15 -5.60 9.16
CA THR A 92 -1.51 -6.25 10.31
C THR A 92 -2.33 -7.44 10.78
N GLN A 93 -3.65 -7.27 10.88
CA GLN A 93 -4.59 -8.33 11.27
C GLN A 93 -4.60 -9.46 10.24
N TYR A 94 -4.67 -9.12 8.95
CA TYR A 94 -4.68 -10.10 7.86
C TYR A 94 -3.35 -10.85 7.74
N ARG A 95 -2.22 -10.17 7.93
CA ARG A 95 -0.91 -10.82 7.97
C ARG A 95 -0.83 -11.85 9.09
N GLN A 96 -1.25 -11.48 10.30
CA GLN A 96 -1.24 -12.38 11.46
C GLN A 96 -2.18 -13.57 11.25
N ARG A 97 -3.39 -13.34 10.75
CA ARG A 97 -4.37 -14.40 10.45
C ARG A 97 -3.83 -15.42 9.46
N LEU A 98 -3.17 -14.96 8.40
CA LEU A 98 -2.52 -15.87 7.45
C LEU A 98 -1.33 -16.60 8.08
N GLU A 99 -0.48 -15.90 8.83
CA GLU A 99 0.65 -16.52 9.52
C GLU A 99 0.22 -17.68 10.45
N GLU A 100 -0.82 -17.46 11.25
CA GLU A 100 -1.38 -18.47 12.15
C GLU A 100 -1.93 -19.67 11.36
N ASN A 101 -2.71 -19.42 10.31
CA ASN A 101 -3.29 -20.49 9.49
C ASN A 101 -2.24 -21.28 8.69
N VAL A 102 -1.15 -20.65 8.27
CA VAL A 102 -0.07 -21.30 7.51
C VAL A 102 0.82 -22.15 8.41
N ARG A 103 0.96 -21.77 9.69
CA ARG A 103 1.81 -22.47 10.67
C ARG A 103 1.07 -23.58 11.44
N ALA A 104 -0.26 -23.62 11.38
CA ALA A 104 -1.09 -24.66 11.99
C ALA A 104 -0.89 -26.02 11.31
#